data_AF-A0A1G8ZJT6-F1
#
_entry.id   AF-A0A1G8ZJT6-F1
#
_cell.length_a   1.000
_cell.length_b   1.000
_cell.length_c   1.000
_cell.angle_alpha   90.00
_cell.angle_beta   90.00
_cell.angle_gamma   90.00
#
_symmetry.space_group_name_H-M   'P 1'
#
loop_
_entity.id
_entity.type
_entity.pdbx_description
1 polymer ?
#
loop_
_entity_poly.entity_id
_entity_poly.type
_entity_poly.pdbx_seq_one_letter_code
_entity_poly.pdbx_strand_id
1 'polypeptide(L)' 'MTEKVLLGAECHGPAALIWTHRPDGKSILAGKDVTGYPDVHEPEEIKEYLPFSLEQELSGIANYIGNLYKLYLIF' A
#
# COMPACT_ATOMS: atom_id res chain seq x y z
N MET A 1 27.34 2.42 -2.61
CA MET A 1 26.57 1.25 -3.09
C MET A 1 25.19 1.38 -2.51
N THR A 2 24.14 1.42 -3.32
CA THR A 2 22.77 1.28 -2.81
C THR A 2 22.46 -0.21 -2.79
N GLU A 3 22.43 -0.81 -1.59
CA GLU A 3 21.95 -2.17 -1.47
C GLU A 3 20.46 -2.20 -1.82
N LYS A 4 20.09 -3.13 -2.72
CA LYS A 4 18.70 -3.39 -3.05
C LYS A 4 18.18 -4.44 -2.09
N VAL A 5 17.25 -4.03 -1.23
CA VAL A 5 16.54 -4.92 -0.30
C VAL A 5 15.17 -5.25 -0.89
N LEU A 6 14.75 -6.51 -0.78
CA LEU A 6 13.38 -6.92 -1.08
C LEU A 6 12.49 -6.64 0.12
N LEU A 7 11.33 -6.03 -0.14
CA LEU A 7 10.35 -5.69 0.87
C LEU A 7 9.02 -6.32 0.48
N GLY A 8 8.46 -7.13 1.38
CA GLY A 8 7.12 -7.69 1.24
C GLY A 8 6.21 -7.17 2.34
N ALA A 9 4.99 -6.81 1.98
CA ALA A 9 3.93 -6.44 2.90
C ALA A 9 2.59 -6.88 2.29
N GLU A 10 1.70 -7.44 3.10
CA GLU A 10 0.47 -8.10 2.66
C GLU A 10 -0.73 -7.55 3.45
N CYS A 11 -1.93 -7.60 2.85
CA CYS A 11 -3.18 -7.18 3.47
C CYS A 11 -3.08 -5.72 3.95
N HIS A 12 -3.11 -5.45 5.26
CA HIS A 12 -2.91 -4.11 5.83
C HIS A 12 -1.46 -3.74 6.09
N GLY A 13 -0.52 -4.68 5.99
CA GLY A 13 0.91 -4.46 6.19
C GLY A 13 1.51 -3.28 5.40
N PRO A 14 1.08 -3.00 4.15
CA PRO A 14 1.53 -1.81 3.41
C PRO A 14 1.27 -0.47 4.11
N ALA A 15 0.39 -0.42 5.14
CA ALA A 15 0.21 0.77 5.97
C ALA A 15 1.52 1.30 6.56
N ALA A 16 2.46 0.41 6.92
CA ALA A 16 3.78 0.82 7.42
C ALA A 16 4.61 1.60 6.38
N LEU A 17 4.27 1.49 5.10
CA LEU A 17 5.05 2.05 3.99
C LEU A 17 4.53 3.42 3.53
N ILE A 18 3.31 3.81 3.91
CA ILE A 18 2.66 5.05 3.48
C ILE A 18 3.56 6.27 3.74
N TRP A 19 4.10 6.36 4.96
CA TRP A 19 4.93 7.48 5.40
C TRP A 19 6.42 7.17 5.40
N THR A 20 6.83 6.10 4.73
CA THR A 20 8.26 5.81 4.57
C THR A 20 8.81 6.62 3.40
N HIS A 21 9.69 7.56 3.73
CA HIS A 21 10.27 8.49 2.77
C HIS A 21 11.77 8.24 2.58
N ARG A 22 12.24 8.52 1.37
CA ARG A 22 13.67 8.65 1.07
C ARG A 22 14.24 9.92 1.72
N PRO A 23 15.58 10.05 1.84
CA PRO A 23 16.21 11.27 2.35
C PRO A 23 15.85 12.55 1.58
N ASP A 24 15.41 12.43 0.32
CA ASP A 24 14.93 13.55 -0.50
C ASP A 24 13.45 13.90 -0.27
N GLY A 25 12.79 13.28 0.71
CA GLY A 25 11.39 13.49 1.05
C GLY A 25 10.39 12.76 0.16
N LYS A 26 10.82 12.05 -0.89
CA LYS A 26 9.89 11.30 -1.75
C LYS A 26 9.50 9.97 -1.12
N SER A 27 8.24 9.56 -1.27
CA SER A 27 7.79 8.22 -0.87
C SER A 27 8.69 7.14 -1.48
N ILE A 28 8.96 6.07 -0.72
CA ILE A 28 9.67 4.91 -1.27
C ILE A 28 8.86 4.20 -2.37
N LEU A 29 7.54 4.40 -2.39
CA LEU A 29 6.57 3.80 -3.31
C LEU A 29 6.28 4.63 -4.56
N ALA A 30 6.81 5.87 -4.66
CA ALA A 30 6.52 6.78 -5.77
C ALA A 30 6.75 6.11 -7.14
N GLY A 31 5.70 6.09 -7.97
CA GLY A 31 5.70 5.51 -9.32
C GLY A 31 5.76 3.98 -9.38
N LYS A 32 5.56 3.27 -8.25
CA LYS A 32 5.48 1.81 -8.20
C LYS A 32 4.03 1.34 -8.27
N ASP A 33 3.85 0.19 -8.89
CA ASP A 33 2.62 -0.58 -8.77
C ASP A 33 2.61 -1.27 -7.40
N VAL A 34 1.57 -1.00 -6.61
CA VAL A 34 1.42 -1.51 -5.25
C VAL A 34 0.00 -2.00 -5.03
N THR A 35 -0.18 -2.71 -3.93
CA THR A 35 -1.49 -3.19 -3.50
C THR A 35 -1.54 -3.30 -1.98
N GLY A 36 -2.71 -3.60 -1.46
CA GLY A 36 -3.07 -3.69 -0.05
C GLY A 36 -4.55 -4.03 0.05
N TYR A 37 -5.06 -4.22 1.27
CA TYR A 37 -6.46 -4.55 1.49
C TYR A 37 -7.38 -3.46 0.92
N PRO A 38 -8.31 -3.78 -0.02
CA PRO A 38 -9.14 -2.78 -0.69
C PRO A 38 -10.32 -2.31 0.15
N ASP A 39 -10.75 -1.07 -0.06
CA ASP A 39 -11.88 -0.45 0.66
C ASP A 39 -13.19 -1.21 0.48
N VAL A 40 -13.39 -1.82 -0.70
CA VAL A 40 -14.59 -2.61 -1.02
C VAL A 40 -14.70 -3.88 -0.17
N HIS A 41 -13.58 -4.34 0.42
CA HIS A 41 -13.56 -5.53 1.26
C HIS A 41 -13.56 -5.20 2.76
N GLU A 42 -13.36 -3.93 3.14
CA GLU A 42 -13.49 -3.50 4.54
C GLU A 42 -14.95 -3.62 5.00
N PRO A 43 -15.24 -4.34 6.10
CA PRO A 43 -16.58 -4.36 6.70
C PRO A 43 -17.05 -2.95 7.06
N GLU A 44 -18.29 -2.62 6.72
CA GLU A 44 -18.83 -1.26 6.91
C GLU A 44 -18.83 -0.87 8.40
N GLU A 45 -19.08 -1.83 9.28
CA GLU A 45 -19.08 -1.66 10.73
C GLU A 45 -17.71 -1.33 11.32
N ILE A 46 -16.60 -1.55 10.59
CA ILE A 46 -15.26 -1.23 11.11
C ILE A 46 -14.69 0.06 10.53
N LYS A 47 -15.21 0.56 9.40
CA LYS A 47 -14.62 1.69 8.67
C LYS A 47 -14.49 2.96 9.51
N GLU A 48 -15.46 3.23 10.40
CA GLU A 48 -15.42 4.39 11.30
C GLU A 48 -14.32 4.29 12.39
N TYR A 49 -13.85 3.08 12.69
CA TYR A 49 -12.80 2.83 13.67
C TYR A 49 -11.41 2.75 13.03
N LEU A 50 -11.33 2.63 11.70
CA LEU A 50 -10.06 2.67 10.99
C LEU A 50 -9.50 4.10 11.03
N PRO A 51 -8.20 4.28 11.31
CA PRO A 51 -7.60 5.60 11.39
C PRO A 51 -7.53 6.31 10.02
N PHE A 52 -7.54 5.54 8.93
CA PHE A 52 -7.53 5.99 7.55
C PHE A 52 -7.89 4.81 6.63
N SER A 53 -8.23 5.09 5.37
CA SER A 53 -8.34 4.07 4.32
C SER A 53 -6.97 3.76 3.72
N LEU A 54 -6.56 2.49 3.75
CA LEU A 54 -5.30 2.06 3.17
C LEU A 54 -5.26 2.26 1.64
N GLU A 55 -6.35 1.93 0.95
CA GLU A 55 -6.46 2.10 -0.49
C GLU A 55 -6.35 3.57 -0.89
N GLN A 56 -7.03 4.48 -0.18
CA GLN A 56 -6.95 5.91 -0.48
C GLN A 56 -5.54 6.47 -0.23
N GLU A 57 -4.91 6.12 0.89
CA GLU A 57 -3.55 6.57 1.21
C GLU A 57 -2.52 6.06 0.19
N LEU A 58 -2.59 4.78 -0.21
CA LEU A 58 -1.69 4.22 -1.22
C LEU A 58 -1.94 4.84 -2.61
N SER A 59 -3.20 5.09 -2.97
CA SER A 59 -3.57 5.75 -4.23
C SER A 59 -3.04 7.19 -4.31
N GLY A 60 -2.86 7.86 -3.17
CA GLY A 60 -2.29 9.20 -3.10
C GLY A 60 -0.78 9.26 -3.39
N ILE A 61 -0.05 8.15 -3.25
CA ILE A 61 1.43 8.14 -3.29
C ILE A 61 2.04 7.14 -4.28
N ALA A 62 1.23 6.25 -4.88
CA ALA A 62 1.67 5.17 -5.75
C ALA A 62 0.58 4.76 -6.76
N ASN A 63 0.86 3.80 -7.65
CA ASN A 63 -0.12 3.24 -8.56
C ASN A 63 -0.83 2.05 -7.87
N TYR A 64 -1.91 2.33 -7.13
CA TYR A 64 -2.62 1.28 -6.40
C TYR A 64 -3.41 0.34 -7.34
N ILE A 65 -3.34 -0.96 -7.05
CA ILE A 65 -4.07 -2.03 -7.74
C ILE A 65 -4.96 -2.75 -6.73
N GLY A 66 -6.26 -2.43 -6.71
CA GLY A 66 -7.25 -3.01 -5.78
C GLY A 66 -7.87 -4.35 -6.21
N ASN A 67 -7.47 -4.91 -7.36
CA ASN A 67 -7.99 -6.18 -7.81
C ASN A 67 -7.25 -7.35 -7.13
N LEU A 68 -7.86 -7.94 -6.10
CA LEU A 68 -7.31 -9.10 -5.40
C LEU A 68 -7.02 -10.29 -6.31
N TYR A 69 -7.73 -10.47 -7.44
CA TYR A 69 -7.43 -11.53 -8.41
C TYR A 69 -6.13 -11.29 -9.18
N LYS A 70 -5.66 -10.04 -9.22
CA LYS A 70 -4.36 -9.67 -9.78
C LYS A 70 -3.22 -9.88 -8.78
N LEU A 71 -3.48 -9.89 -7.46
CA LEU A 71 -2.47 -10.20 -6.44
C LEU A 71 -1.94 -11.63 -6.55
N TYR A 72 -2.80 -12.60 -6.85
CA TYR A 72 -2.39 -14.00 -7.02
C TYR A 72 -1.44 -14.24 -8.21
N LEU A 73 -1.18 -13.21 -9.03
CA LEU A 73 -0.34 -13.28 -10.22
C LEU A 73 0.98 -12.49 -10.10
N ILE A 74 1.24 -11.84 -8.96
CA ILE A 74 2.46 -11.07 -8.73
C ILE A 74 3.31 -11.81 -7.69
N PHE A 75 4.14 -12.75 -8.17
CA PHE A 75 5.27 -13.32 -7.42
C PHE A 75 6.56 -13.04 -8.20
#